data_AF-A0A9W8T9Y2-F1
#
_entry.id   AF-A0A9W8T9Y2-F1
#
_cell.length_a   1.000
_cell.length_b   1.000
_cell.length_c   1.000
_cell.angle_alpha   90.00
_cell.angle_beta   90.00
_cell.angle_gamma   90.00
#
_symmetry.space_group_name_H-M   'P 1'
#
loop_
_entity.id
_entity.type
_entity.pdbx_description
1 polymer ?
#
loop_
_entity_poly.entity_id
_entity_poly.type
_entity_poly.pdbx_seq_one_letter_code
_entity_poly.pdbx_strand_id
1 'polypeptide(L)'
;MTQLVALALHHRDNFSRGRSRKMFGYEAYHWGIIIMPEDSHGRDCSAFDATDASEIDPVTFRLENPTMDWWFRVKENVDPALSTKLIGRIVIGQIPDEVSSAELRGFFEKIELPIKNRDPQQSCVTWALNAVQALQRQGWAWDFELDQFKDAALSYADERMKRENSSEPSIKYYSV
;
A
#
# COMPACT_ATOMS: atom_id res chain seq x y z
N MET A 1 9.22 20.72 1.81
CA MET A 1 8.22 20.33 2.81
C MET A 1 8.31 18.84 2.94
N THR A 2 8.71 18.37 4.12
CA THR A 2 9.03 16.96 4.36
C THR A 2 7.84 16.10 3.97
N GLN A 3 8.07 15.08 3.13
CA GLN A 3 7.02 14.16 2.73
C GLN A 3 7.00 12.96 3.67
N LEU A 4 5.82 12.55 4.10
CA LEU A 4 5.61 11.34 4.88
C LEU A 4 5.57 10.12 3.96
N VAL A 5 6.19 9.03 4.43
CA VAL A 5 6.07 7.70 3.85
C VAL A 5 5.04 6.93 4.65
N ALA A 6 4.00 6.43 4.00
CA ALA A 6 2.99 5.61 4.66
C ALA A 6 2.69 4.31 3.90
N LEU A 7 2.46 3.23 4.65
CA LEU A 7 1.79 2.04 4.13
C LEU A 7 0.30 2.36 3.98
N ALA A 8 -0.22 2.23 2.76
CA ALA A 8 -1.63 2.38 2.44
C ALA A 8 -2.32 1.01 2.36
N LEU A 9 -3.40 0.84 3.11
CA LEU A 9 -4.17 -0.40 3.17
C LEU A 9 -5.54 -0.21 2.53
N HIS A 10 -5.89 -1.07 1.60
CA HIS A 10 -7.15 -1.02 0.86
C HIS A 10 -7.96 -2.31 1.02
N HIS A 11 -9.28 -2.21 1.10
CA HIS A 11 -10.12 -3.40 1.14
C HIS A 11 -10.25 -3.99 -0.27
N ARG A 12 -10.20 -5.32 -0.35
CA ARG A 12 -10.45 -6.15 -1.53
C ARG A 12 -11.86 -6.74 -1.50
N ASP A 13 -12.83 -5.86 -1.21
CA ASP A 13 -14.26 -6.18 -1.11
C ASP A 13 -14.58 -7.41 -0.24
N ASN A 14 -15.11 -8.47 -0.85
CA ASN A 14 -15.51 -9.69 -0.15
C ASN A 14 -14.30 -10.45 0.41
N PHE A 15 -13.09 -10.24 -0.12
CA PHE A 15 -11.88 -10.86 0.42
C PHE A 15 -11.50 -10.29 1.78
N SER A 16 -11.81 -9.02 2.05
CA SER A 16 -11.55 -8.37 3.34
C SER A 16 -12.60 -8.62 4.41
N ARG A 17 -13.55 -9.54 4.19
CA ARG A 17 -14.69 -9.75 5.10
C ARG A 17 -14.88 -11.21 5.49
N GLY A 18 -15.46 -11.42 6.66
CA GLY A 18 -15.97 -12.71 7.12
C GLY A 18 -14.93 -13.84 7.07
N ARG A 19 -15.33 -14.98 6.48
CA ARG A 19 -14.45 -16.16 6.35
C ARG A 19 -13.30 -15.93 5.38
N SER A 20 -13.52 -15.18 4.30
CA SER A 20 -12.48 -14.87 3.32
C SER A 20 -11.31 -14.13 3.97
N ARG A 21 -11.58 -13.14 4.82
CA ARG A 21 -10.52 -12.43 5.55
C ARG A 21 -9.63 -13.37 6.36
N LYS A 22 -10.23 -14.37 7.01
CA LYS A 22 -9.48 -15.37 7.80
C LYS A 22 -8.66 -16.29 6.92
N MET A 23 -9.16 -16.64 5.74
CA MET A 23 -8.48 -17.51 4.78
C MET A 23 -7.31 -16.81 4.08
N PHE A 24 -7.50 -15.56 3.65
CA PHE A 24 -6.48 -14.79 2.93
C PHE A 24 -5.47 -14.10 3.85
N GLY A 25 -5.75 -13.99 5.16
CA GLY A 25 -4.83 -13.40 6.12
C GLY A 25 -4.39 -11.99 5.72
N TYR A 26 -3.09 -11.80 5.51
CA TYR A 26 -2.51 -10.52 5.08
C TYR A 26 -3.01 -10.07 3.69
N GLU A 27 -3.26 -11.03 2.79
CA GLU A 27 -3.67 -10.80 1.40
C GLU A 27 -5.17 -10.49 1.26
N ALA A 28 -5.90 -10.53 2.38
CA ALA A 28 -7.27 -10.07 2.46
C ALA A 28 -7.38 -8.57 2.16
N TYR A 29 -6.28 -7.83 2.28
CA TYR A 29 -6.16 -6.42 1.98
C TYR A 29 -5.14 -6.21 0.85
N HIS A 30 -5.29 -5.12 0.11
CA HIS A 30 -4.29 -4.69 -0.86
C HIS A 30 -3.37 -3.66 -0.21
N TRP A 31 -2.07 -3.90 -0.32
CA TRP A 31 -1.03 -3.12 0.34
C TRP A 31 -0.26 -2.32 -0.72
N GLY A 32 0.03 -1.07 -0.41
CA GLY A 32 0.86 -0.20 -1.24
C GLY A 32 1.56 0.85 -0.40
N ILE A 33 2.43 1.63 -1.02
CA ILE A 33 3.06 2.79 -0.40
C ILE A 33 2.38 4.05 -0.91
N ILE A 34 2.12 5.00 -0.02
CA ILE A 34 1.70 6.34 -0.38
C ILE A 34 2.68 7.35 0.20
N ILE A 35 3.12 8.26 -0.66
CA ILE A 35 3.91 9.43 -0.29
C ILE A 35 2.96 10.61 -0.24
N MET A 36 2.96 11.32 0.89
CA MET A 36 2.02 12.40 1.14
C MET A 36 2.69 13.52 1.93
N PRO A 37 2.31 14.79 1.75
CA PRO A 37 2.74 15.84 2.68
C PRO A 37 2.12 15.60 4.07
N GLU A 38 2.73 16.17 5.11
CA GLU A 38 2.24 16.07 6.50
C GLU A 38 0.81 16.62 6.62
N ASP A 39 0.57 17.79 6.04
CA ASP A 39 -0.75 18.40 5.87
C ASP A 39 -1.30 18.10 4.47
N SER A 40 -1.73 16.86 4.24
CA SER A 40 -2.29 16.44 2.94
C SER A 40 -3.73 16.92 2.71
N HIS A 41 -3.91 17.61 1.59
CA HIS A 41 -5.18 18.17 1.14
C HIS A 41 -5.39 17.95 -0.36
N GLY A 42 -6.44 17.21 -0.71
CA GLY A 42 -6.84 17.01 -2.09
C GLY A 42 -5.86 16.12 -2.84
N ARG A 43 -5.49 16.51 -4.07
CA ARG A 43 -4.72 15.70 -5.03
C ARG A 43 -3.22 15.94 -4.93
N ASP A 44 -2.63 15.61 -3.80
CA ASP A 44 -1.22 15.91 -3.48
C ASP A 44 -0.37 14.69 -3.11
N CYS A 45 -0.94 13.48 -3.21
CA CYS A 45 -0.26 12.25 -2.89
C CYS A 45 0.21 11.49 -4.14
N SER A 46 1.26 10.69 -3.98
CA SER A 46 1.71 9.70 -4.97
C SER A 46 1.58 8.31 -4.37
N ALA A 47 0.88 7.40 -5.04
CA ALA A 47 0.67 6.03 -4.60
C ALA A 47 1.39 5.03 -5.51
N PHE A 48 2.00 4.03 -4.87
CA PHE A 48 2.85 3.03 -5.50
C PHE A 48 2.38 1.65 -5.04
N ASP A 49 2.07 0.76 -5.96
CA ASP A 49 1.71 -0.63 -5.65
C ASP A 49 2.14 -1.63 -6.71
N ALA A 50 2.17 -2.90 -6.33
CA ALA A 50 2.22 -4.01 -7.27
C ALA A 50 0.85 -4.69 -7.29
N THR A 51 0.32 -4.98 -8.48
CA THR A 51 -0.97 -5.67 -8.64
C THR A 51 -0.95 -6.62 -9.84
N ASP A 52 -1.68 -7.71 -9.71
CA ASP A 52 -2.01 -8.68 -10.74
C ASP A 52 -3.48 -8.60 -11.16
N ALA A 53 -4.20 -7.57 -10.69
CA ALA A 53 -5.62 -7.42 -10.93
C ALA A 53 -5.91 -7.22 -12.42
N SER A 54 -6.91 -7.95 -12.91
CA SER A 54 -7.49 -7.73 -14.23
C SER A 54 -8.82 -7.01 -14.06
N GLU A 55 -8.85 -5.74 -14.46
CA GLU A 55 -10.04 -4.91 -14.46
C GLU A 55 -10.59 -4.76 -15.89
N ILE A 56 -11.91 -4.60 -16.00
CA ILE A 56 -12.56 -4.27 -17.26
C ILE A 56 -12.54 -2.75 -17.38
N ASP A 57 -11.90 -2.23 -18.42
CA ASP A 57 -12.00 -0.82 -18.79
C ASP A 57 -13.47 -0.51 -19.10
N PRO A 58 -14.13 0.40 -18.36
CA PRO A 58 -15.55 0.69 -18.53
C PRO A 58 -15.87 1.42 -19.85
N VAL A 59 -14.86 2.00 -20.51
CA VAL A 59 -15.00 2.69 -21.79
C VAL A 59 -14.79 1.72 -22.95
N THR A 60 -13.72 0.93 -22.90
CA THR A 60 -13.37 0.02 -24.01
C THR A 60 -13.94 -1.39 -23.86
N PHE A 61 -14.45 -1.74 -22.68
CA PHE A 61 -14.90 -3.09 -22.28
C PHE A 61 -13.84 -4.18 -22.46
N ARG A 62 -12.55 -3.80 -22.48
CA ARG A 62 -11.42 -4.72 -22.57
C ARG A 62 -10.82 -4.97 -21.20
N LEU A 63 -10.20 -6.15 -21.03
CA LEU A 63 -9.40 -6.44 -19.84
C LEU A 63 -8.05 -5.73 -19.96
N GLU A 64 -7.68 -4.95 -18.96
CA GLU A 64 -6.36 -4.28 -18.93
C GLU A 64 -5.22 -5.25 -18.57
N ASN A 65 -5.51 -6.36 -17.84
CA ASN A 65 -4.55 -7.41 -17.47
C ASN A 65 -5.02 -8.83 -17.79
N PRO A 66 -5.29 -9.20 -19.06
CA PRO A 66 -5.86 -10.51 -19.35
C PRO A 66 -4.98 -11.68 -18.89
N THR A 67 -3.66 -11.48 -18.77
CA THR A 67 -2.71 -12.50 -18.26
C THR A 67 -2.59 -12.49 -16.74
N MET A 68 -3.16 -11.50 -16.06
CA MET A 68 -3.05 -11.25 -14.63
C MET A 68 -1.59 -11.14 -14.17
N ASP A 69 -0.66 -10.68 -15.03
CA ASP A 69 0.76 -10.58 -14.64
C ASP A 69 0.96 -9.49 -13.60
N TRP A 70 1.89 -9.72 -12.67
CA TRP A 70 2.27 -8.69 -11.72
C TRP A 70 2.88 -7.53 -12.47
N TRP A 71 2.38 -6.32 -12.23
CA TRP A 71 3.02 -5.10 -12.67
C TRP A 71 3.14 -4.11 -11.52
N PHE A 72 4.08 -3.20 -11.69
CA PHE A 72 4.20 -2.01 -10.84
C PHE A 72 3.29 -0.91 -11.37
N ARG A 73 2.55 -0.25 -10.47
CA ARG A 73 1.66 0.85 -10.80
C ARG A 73 1.96 2.07 -9.95
N VAL A 74 2.00 3.21 -10.63
CA VAL A 74 2.14 4.54 -10.03
C VAL A 74 0.86 5.32 -10.28
N LYS A 75 0.35 5.97 -9.25
CA LYS A 75 -0.75 6.94 -9.35
C LYS A 75 -0.27 8.26 -8.77
N GLU A 76 -0.13 9.26 -9.62
CA GLU A 76 0.20 10.62 -9.23
C GLU A 76 -1.06 11.44 -8.97
N ASN A 77 -0.95 12.52 -8.20
CA ASN A 77 -2.05 13.44 -7.87
C ASN A 77 -3.26 12.72 -7.26
N VAL A 78 -2.98 11.76 -6.37
CA VAL A 78 -3.99 10.98 -5.66
C VAL A 78 -4.60 11.84 -4.56
N ASP A 79 -5.94 11.82 -4.48
CA ASP A 79 -6.68 12.26 -3.30
C ASP A 79 -7.13 11.02 -2.51
N PRO A 80 -6.50 10.75 -1.36
CA PRO A 80 -6.85 9.60 -0.53
C PRO A 80 -8.31 9.59 -0.08
N ALA A 81 -8.94 10.75 0.08
CA ALA A 81 -10.34 10.86 0.52
C ALA A 81 -11.34 10.45 -0.57
N LEU A 82 -10.95 10.47 -1.85
CA LEU A 82 -11.80 10.01 -2.96
C LEU A 82 -11.77 8.48 -3.15
N SER A 83 -10.81 7.78 -2.52
CA SER A 83 -10.69 6.33 -2.64
C SER A 83 -11.72 5.63 -1.75
N THR A 84 -12.73 5.01 -2.35
CA THR A 84 -13.72 4.21 -1.62
C THR A 84 -13.14 2.92 -1.03
N LYS A 85 -11.98 2.48 -1.53
CA LYS A 85 -11.29 1.27 -1.07
C LYS A 85 -10.29 1.52 0.04
N LEU A 86 -9.79 2.75 0.20
CA LEU A 86 -8.76 3.06 1.19
C LEU A 86 -9.34 2.92 2.59
N ILE A 87 -8.70 2.07 3.39
CA ILE A 87 -9.09 1.80 4.77
C ILE A 87 -8.37 2.76 5.72
N GLY A 88 -7.07 2.93 5.50
CA GLY A 88 -6.22 3.75 6.34
C GLY A 88 -4.77 3.76 5.88
N ARG A 89 -3.98 4.59 6.55
CA ARG A 89 -2.56 4.83 6.25
C ARG A 89 -1.75 4.72 7.54
N ILE A 90 -0.65 3.99 7.48
CA ILE A 90 0.29 3.88 8.60
C ILE A 90 1.58 4.59 8.18
N VAL A 91 1.86 5.75 8.76
CA VAL A 91 3.11 6.49 8.55
C VAL A 91 4.24 5.68 9.16
N ILE A 92 5.29 5.47 8.38
CA ILE A 92 6.45 4.63 8.71
C ILE A 92 7.78 5.37 8.50
N GLY A 93 7.74 6.63 8.07
CA GLY A 93 8.95 7.37 7.75
C GLY A 93 8.70 8.70 7.08
N GLN A 94 9.80 9.30 6.63
CA GLN A 94 9.85 10.61 6.02
C GLN A 94 10.91 10.65 4.92
N ILE A 95 10.62 11.38 3.85
CA ILE A 95 11.52 11.59 2.72
C ILE A 95 12.03 13.04 2.76
N PRO A 96 13.35 13.26 2.56
CA PRO A 96 13.92 14.59 2.41
C PRO A 96 13.30 15.37 1.25
N ASP A 97 13.28 16.70 1.38
CA ASP A 97 12.66 17.64 0.42
C ASP A 97 13.30 17.61 -0.96
N GLU A 98 14.55 17.18 -1.04
CA GLU A 98 15.36 17.19 -2.25
C GLU A 98 15.02 16.02 -3.18
N VAL A 99 14.30 15.01 -2.69
CA VAL A 99 13.98 13.81 -3.48
C VAL A 99 12.83 14.12 -4.44
N SER A 100 13.11 14.05 -5.73
CA SER A 100 12.12 14.29 -6.77
C SER A 100 11.14 13.12 -6.96
N SER A 101 9.95 13.39 -7.49
CA SER A 101 8.99 12.33 -7.86
C SER A 101 9.58 11.33 -8.86
N ALA A 102 10.50 11.76 -9.73
CA ALA A 102 11.20 10.88 -10.67
C ALA A 102 12.14 9.90 -9.95
N GLU A 103 12.84 10.38 -8.91
CA GLU A 103 13.69 9.54 -8.05
C GLU A 103 12.86 8.55 -7.25
N LEU A 104 11.71 8.97 -6.69
CA LEU A 104 10.78 8.07 -6.00
C LEU A 104 10.26 6.98 -6.92
N ARG A 105 9.83 7.37 -8.13
CA ARG A 105 9.39 6.41 -9.13
C ARG A 105 10.49 5.43 -9.49
N GLY A 106 11.69 5.92 -9.82
CA GLY A 106 12.83 5.07 -10.15
C GLY A 106 13.32 4.21 -8.98
N PHE A 107 13.07 4.61 -7.74
CA PHE A 107 13.31 3.81 -6.55
C PHE A 107 12.32 2.64 -6.46
N PHE A 108 11.02 2.91 -6.54
CA PHE A 108 9.98 1.86 -6.43
C PHE A 108 9.95 0.90 -7.63
N GLU A 109 10.32 1.36 -8.83
CA GLU A 109 10.45 0.51 -10.03
C GLU A 109 11.54 -0.58 -9.89
N LYS A 110 12.52 -0.38 -9.00
CA LYS A 110 13.59 -1.35 -8.74
C LYS A 110 13.19 -2.43 -7.73
N ILE A 111 12.05 -2.27 -7.06
CA ILE A 111 11.56 -3.27 -6.11
C ILE A 111 11.04 -4.46 -6.90
N GLU A 112 11.57 -5.64 -6.60
CA GLU A 112 11.20 -6.88 -7.28
C GLU A 112 9.69 -7.12 -7.20
N LEU A 113 9.07 -7.34 -8.35
CA LEU A 113 7.67 -7.71 -8.43
C LEU A 113 7.46 -9.13 -7.89
N PRO A 114 6.28 -9.42 -7.31
CA PRO A 114 5.96 -10.76 -6.87
C PRO A 114 6.04 -11.78 -8.03
N ILE A 115 6.57 -12.96 -7.73
CA ILE A 115 6.68 -14.06 -8.69
C ILE A 115 5.45 -14.96 -8.52
N LYS A 116 4.67 -15.10 -9.59
CA LYS A 116 3.51 -16.01 -9.63
C LYS A 116 3.92 -17.45 -9.35
N ASN A 117 3.06 -18.18 -8.66
CA ASN A 117 3.19 -19.62 -8.39
C ASN A 117 4.52 -20.01 -7.70
N ARG A 118 5.14 -19.07 -6.98
CA ARG A 118 6.29 -19.35 -6.11
C ARG A 118 5.83 -19.97 -4.79
N ASP A 119 6.70 -20.77 -4.18
CA ASP A 119 6.54 -21.25 -2.80
C ASP A 119 7.64 -20.64 -1.91
N PRO A 120 7.30 -19.90 -0.84
CA PRO A 120 5.95 -19.46 -0.47
C PRO A 120 5.33 -18.50 -1.50
N GLN A 121 4.00 -18.43 -1.52
CA GLN A 121 3.25 -17.54 -2.40
C GLN A 121 3.62 -16.07 -2.15
N GLN A 122 3.82 -15.33 -3.24
CA GLN A 122 4.12 -13.90 -3.19
C GLN A 122 2.92 -13.07 -3.68
N SER A 123 2.75 -11.89 -3.10
CA SER A 123 1.63 -10.99 -3.38
C SER A 123 1.98 -9.51 -3.22
N CYS A 124 0.98 -8.62 -3.32
CA CYS A 124 1.15 -7.19 -3.03
C CYS A 124 1.72 -6.95 -1.63
N VAL A 125 1.47 -7.85 -0.67
CA VAL A 125 2.05 -7.81 0.68
C VAL A 125 3.56 -8.00 0.59
N THR A 126 4.03 -9.00 -0.18
CA THR A 126 5.46 -9.24 -0.40
C THR A 126 6.13 -8.01 -1.01
N TRP A 127 5.53 -7.42 -2.05
CA TRP A 127 6.07 -6.22 -2.66
C TRP A 127 6.12 -5.04 -1.69
N ALA A 128 5.04 -4.80 -0.94
CA ALA A 128 4.97 -3.70 0.03
C ALA A 128 6.02 -3.86 1.13
N LEU A 129 6.22 -5.06 1.67
CA LEU A 129 7.25 -5.31 2.69
C LEU A 129 8.67 -5.17 2.12
N ASN A 130 8.91 -5.61 0.88
CA ASN A 130 10.18 -5.37 0.20
C ASN A 130 10.43 -3.88 -0.02
N ALA A 131 9.39 -3.10 -0.35
CA ALA A 131 9.46 -1.66 -0.48
C ALA A 131 9.77 -0.98 0.87
N VAL A 132 9.11 -1.37 1.96
CA VAL A 132 9.43 -0.89 3.32
C VAL A 132 10.88 -1.20 3.69
N GLN A 133 11.34 -2.43 3.43
CA GLN A 133 12.73 -2.80 3.71
C GLN A 133 13.73 -1.97 2.91
N ALA A 134 13.45 -1.71 1.64
CA ALA A 134 14.28 -0.85 0.81
C ALA A 134 14.29 0.60 1.32
N LEU A 135 13.13 1.12 1.76
CA LEU A 135 13.00 2.45 2.35
C LEU A 135 13.80 2.57 3.65
N GLN A 136 13.79 1.53 4.49
CA GLN A 136 14.62 1.46 5.70
C GLN A 136 16.11 1.52 5.37
N ARG A 137 16.57 0.72 4.38
CA ARG A 137 17.99 0.74 3.94
C ARG A 137 18.41 2.09 3.35
N GLN A 138 17.48 2.80 2.72
CA GLN A 138 17.70 4.13 2.16
C GLN A 138 17.65 5.25 3.24
N GLY A 139 17.16 4.95 4.44
CA GLY A 139 16.97 5.91 5.52
C GLY A 139 15.69 6.75 5.39
N TRP A 140 14.72 6.31 4.59
CA TRP A 140 13.42 6.99 4.38
C TRP A 140 12.27 6.37 5.17
N ALA A 141 12.49 5.22 5.79
CA ALA A 141 11.60 4.61 6.77
C ALA A 141 12.34 4.38 8.09
N TRP A 142 11.62 4.44 9.22
CA TRP A 142 12.17 4.13 10.53
C TRP A 142 12.59 2.66 10.61
N ASP A 143 13.60 2.39 11.42
CA ASP A 143 14.08 1.04 11.64
C ASP A 143 13.16 0.32 12.64
N PHE A 144 12.47 -0.72 12.15
CA PHE A 144 11.56 -1.57 12.93
C PHE A 144 11.48 -2.96 12.31
N GLU A 145 11.11 -3.95 13.13
CA GLU A 145 10.98 -5.35 12.71
C GLU A 145 9.76 -5.57 11.79
N LEU A 146 10.02 -6.02 10.57
CA LEU A 146 8.99 -6.13 9.51
C LEU A 146 7.88 -7.13 9.84
N ASP A 147 8.20 -8.24 10.51
CA ASP A 147 7.19 -9.25 10.87
C ASP A 147 6.19 -8.71 11.91
N GLN A 148 6.68 -7.95 12.89
CA GLN A 148 5.82 -7.31 13.90
C GLN A 148 4.98 -6.20 13.26
N PHE A 149 5.58 -5.41 12.37
CA PHE A 149 4.87 -4.39 11.62
C PHE A 149 3.76 -4.98 10.74
N LYS A 150 4.04 -6.10 10.07
CA LYS A 150 3.08 -6.82 9.22
C LYS A 150 1.84 -7.26 10.02
N ASP A 151 2.03 -7.79 11.23
CA ASP A 151 0.92 -8.17 12.13
C ASP A 151 0.15 -6.95 12.65
N ALA A 152 0.86 -5.87 12.97
CA ALA A 152 0.25 -4.61 13.38
C ALA A 152 -0.58 -3.98 12.26
N ALA A 153 -0.09 -4.02 11.01
CA ALA A 153 -0.78 -3.52 9.83
C ALA A 153 -2.07 -4.31 9.54
N LEU A 154 -2.04 -5.65 9.70
CA LEU A 154 -3.22 -6.49 9.57
C LEU A 154 -4.27 -6.15 10.65
N SER A 155 -3.83 -6.02 11.91
CA SER A 155 -4.70 -5.67 13.03
C SER A 155 -5.33 -4.28 12.84
N TYR A 156 -4.54 -3.32 12.38
CA TYR A 156 -5.02 -1.98 12.04
C TYR A 156 -6.05 -2.01 10.92
N ALA A 157 -5.82 -2.78 9.84
CA ALA A 157 -6.78 -2.93 8.75
C ALA A 157 -8.12 -3.50 9.24
N ASP A 158 -8.07 -4.54 10.07
CA ASP A 158 -9.28 -5.15 10.65
C ASP A 158 -10.08 -4.18 11.51
N GLU A 159 -9.40 -3.38 12.33
CA GLU A 159 -10.06 -2.40 13.18
C GLU A 159 -10.71 -1.30 12.34
N ARG A 160 -9.99 -0.78 11.35
CA ARG A 160 -10.49 0.25 10.43
C ARG A 160 -11.64 -0.24 9.54
N MET A 161 -11.74 -1.54 9.28
CA MET A 161 -12.90 -2.13 8.57
C MET A 161 -14.22 -1.98 9.33
N LYS A 162 -14.19 -1.67 10.64
CA LYS A 162 -15.37 -1.32 11.44
C LYS A 162 -15.91 0.09 11.17
N ARG A 163 -15.21 0.88 10.35
CA ARG A 163 -15.59 2.24 9.90
C ARG A 163 -15.85 3.19 11.07
N GLU A 164 -17.08 3.66 11.25
CA GLU A 164 -17.48 4.60 12.30
C GLU A 164 -17.27 4.02 13.71
N ASN A 165 -17.22 2.69 13.84
CA ASN A 165 -16.94 2.01 15.11
C ASN A 165 -15.45 1.66 15.30
N SER A 166 -14.57 2.12 14.42
CA SER A 166 -13.13 1.89 14.51
C SER A 166 -12.54 2.69 15.66
N SER A 167 -11.74 2.06 16.53
CA SER A 167 -10.89 2.77 17.50
C SER A 167 -9.64 3.39 16.88
N GLU A 168 -9.26 2.96 15.68
CA GLU A 168 -8.05 3.41 14.98
C GLU A 168 -8.32 4.62 14.06
N PRO A 169 -7.41 5.61 14.02
CA PRO A 169 -7.51 6.77 13.13
C PRO A 169 -7.22 6.41 11.68
N SER A 170 -7.69 7.24 10.73
CA SER A 170 -7.44 7.04 9.29
C SER A 170 -5.97 7.21 8.87
N ILE A 171 -5.20 7.94 9.68
CA ILE A 171 -3.75 8.05 9.60
C ILE A 171 -3.19 7.70 10.98
N LYS A 172 -2.30 6.70 11.04
CA LYS A 172 -1.64 6.26 12.27
C LYS A 172 -0.13 6.39 12.09
N TYR A 173 0.57 6.93 13.08
CA TYR A 173 2.03 6.87 13.12
C TYR A 173 2.46 5.53 13.73
N TYR A 174 3.35 4.80 13.05
CA TYR A 174 3.90 3.58 13.61
C TYR A 174 4.91 3.93 14.69
N SER A 175 4.56 3.64 15.95
CA SER A 175 5.48 3.75 17.08
C SER A 175 6.36 2.51 17.14
N VAL A 176 7.66 2.71 17.03
CA VAL A 176 8.70 1.69 17.29
C VAL A 176 8.91 1.52 18.78
#